data_AF-A0A7V1KY01-F1
#
_entry.id   AF-A0A7V1KY01-F1
#
_cell.length_a   1.000
_cell.length_b   1.000
_cell.length_c   1.000
_cell.angle_alpha   90.00
_cell.angle_beta   90.00
_cell.angle_gamma   90.00
#
_symmetry.space_group_name_H-M   'P 1'
#
loop_
_entity.id
_entity.type
_entity.pdbx_description
1 polymer ?
#
loop_
_entity_poly.entity_id
_entity_poly.type
_entity_poly.pdbx_seq_one_letter_code
_entity_poly.pdbx_strand_id
1 'polypeptide(L)'
;MKKIELDYLSIYDILPTLLVLSGLPAGEDMEGRVIKEIFSEEFLRKFPPQYIKSYEGIHTESCEDISFSLDKQTISGVEKRLKALGYID
;
A
#
# COMPACT_ATOMS: atom_id res chain seq x y z
N MET A 1 2.34 28.61 15.15
CA MET A 1 2.03 27.50 14.23
C MET A 1 1.64 28.08 12.89
N LYS A 2 2.21 27.59 11.77
CA LYS A 2 1.81 28.04 10.43
C LYS A 2 0.43 27.45 10.13
N LYS A 3 -0.54 28.28 9.76
CA LYS A 3 -1.86 27.80 9.31
C LYS A 3 -1.65 27.17 7.92
N ILE A 4 -2.07 25.91 7.78
CA ILE A 4 -2.07 25.20 6.50
C ILE A 4 -3.55 24.96 6.18
N GLU A 5 -3.97 25.39 4.99
CA GLU A 5 -5.30 25.07 4.46
C GLU A 5 -5.14 23.86 3.56
N LEU A 6 -5.94 22.83 3.84
CA LEU A 6 -5.98 21.58 3.09
C LEU A 6 -7.31 21.56 2.34
N ASP A 7 -7.24 21.18 1.08
CA ASP A 7 -8.43 20.81 0.32
C ASP A 7 -9.04 19.51 0.84
N TYR A 8 -10.12 19.05 0.20
CA TYR A 8 -10.71 17.76 0.51
C TYR A 8 -9.68 16.63 0.39
N LEU A 9 -9.51 15.89 1.48
CA LEU A 9 -8.66 14.72 1.56
C LEU A 9 -9.50 13.46 1.71
N SER A 10 -9.06 12.41 1.03
CA SER A 10 -9.63 11.09 1.13
C SER A 10 -8.92 10.29 2.21
N ILE A 11 -9.64 9.34 2.84
CA ILE A 11 -9.00 8.35 3.72
C ILE A 11 -7.94 7.53 2.96
N TYR A 12 -8.14 7.36 1.65
CA TYR A 12 -7.21 6.68 0.77
C TYR A 12 -5.86 7.40 0.61
N ASP A 13 -5.79 8.72 0.86
CA ASP A 13 -4.54 9.49 0.80
C ASP A 13 -3.58 9.18 1.95
N ILE A 14 -4.09 8.58 3.03
CA ILE A 14 -3.30 8.29 4.24
C ILE A 14 -2.23 7.24 3.96
N LEU A 15 -2.58 6.15 3.27
CA LEU A 15 -1.63 5.06 2.99
C LEU A 15 -0.42 5.50 2.14
N PRO A 16 -0.58 6.08 0.94
CA PRO A 16 0.56 6.53 0.14
C PRO A 16 1.41 7.59 0.87
N THR A 17 0.79 8.42 1.72
CA THR A 17 1.51 9.40 2.55
C THR A 17 2.36 8.74 3.63
N LEU A 18 1.84 7.71 4.31
CA LEU A 18 2.58 6.96 5.34
C LEU A 18 3.74 6.15 4.77
N LEU A 19 3.60 5.61 3.56
CA LEU A 19 4.68 4.91 2.87
C LEU A 19 5.88 5.85 2.64
N VAL A 20 5.62 7.04 2.10
CA VAL A 20 6.65 8.06 1.86
C VAL A 20 7.33 8.49 3.17
N LEU A 21 6.56 8.69 4.24
CA LEU A 21 7.11 8.98 5.57
C LEU A 21 8.00 7.87 6.11
N SER A 22 7.72 6.63 5.73
CA SER A 22 8.48 5.43 6.09
C SER A 22 9.66 5.17 5.15
N GLY A 23 9.92 6.05 4.19
CA GLY A 23 10.97 5.88 3.17
C GLY A 23 10.66 4.82 2.12
N LEU A 24 9.39 4.44 1.98
CA LEU A 24 8.90 3.51 0.97
C LEU A 24 8.22 4.28 -0.18
N PRO A 25 8.28 3.76 -1.42
CA PRO A 25 7.60 4.39 -2.55
C PRO A 25 6.07 4.26 -2.44
N ALA A 26 5.32 5.22 -2.98
CA ALA A 26 3.88 5.07 -3.15
C ALA A 26 3.57 4.28 -4.44
N GLY A 27 2.51 3.46 -4.42
CA GLY A 27 2.02 2.80 -5.63
C GLY A 27 1.26 3.79 -6.53
N GLU A 28 1.54 3.77 -7.83
CA GLU A 28 0.79 4.56 -8.83
C GLU A 28 -0.63 4.04 -9.06
N ASP A 29 -0.87 2.77 -8.75
CA ASP A 29 -2.15 2.08 -8.82
C ASP A 29 -3.00 2.22 -7.54
N MET A 30 -2.46 2.83 -6.48
CA MET A 30 -3.19 3.06 -5.25
C MET A 30 -4.28 4.11 -5.46
N GLU A 31 -5.46 3.87 -4.91
CA GLU A 31 -6.44 4.94 -4.74
C GLU A 31 -5.89 5.97 -3.76
N GLY A 32 -5.94 7.25 -4.14
CA GLY A 32 -5.43 8.36 -3.34
C GLY A 32 -4.09 8.91 -3.80
N ARG A 33 -3.59 9.93 -3.09
CA ARG A 33 -2.33 10.62 -3.39
C ARG A 33 -1.51 10.90 -2.14
N VAL A 34 -0.21 11.10 -2.31
CA VAL A 34 0.65 11.65 -1.26
C VAL A 34 0.21 13.07 -0.95
N ILE A 35 -0.14 13.34 0.31
CA ILE A 35 -0.53 14.67 0.80
C ILE A 35 0.76 15.49 0.96
N LYS A 36 1.15 16.24 -0.07
CA LYS A 36 2.41 17.01 -0.06
C LYS A 36 2.30 18.27 0.78
N GLU A 37 1.10 18.79 0.92
CA GLU A 37 0.73 20.05 1.57
C GLU A 37 1.01 20.04 3.07
N ILE A 38 1.06 18.87 3.70
CA ILE A 38 1.41 18.72 5.13
C ILE A 38 2.93 18.78 5.36
N PHE A 39 3.74 18.69 4.31
CA PHE A 39 5.20 18.73 4.42
C PHE A 39 5.74 20.12 4.13
N SER A 40 6.88 20.43 4.76
CA SER A 40 7.65 21.62 4.38
C SER A 40 8.36 21.40 3.04
N GLU A 41 8.57 22.48 2.28
CA GLU A 41 9.37 22.45 1.05
C GLU A 41 10.78 21.88 1.27
N GLU A 42 11.39 22.19 2.42
CA GLU A 42 12.70 21.65 2.78
C GLU A 42 12.67 20.12 2.95
N PHE A 43 11.61 19.59 3.57
CA PHE A 43 11.40 18.16 3.71
C PHE A 43 11.24 17.49 2.35
N LEU A 44 10.38 18.02 1.48
CA LEU A 44 10.13 17.47 0.14
C LEU A 44 11.39 17.50 -0.73
N ARG A 45 12.24 18.52 -0.58
CA ARG A 45 13.52 18.60 -1.28
C ARG A 45 14.54 17.57 -0.78
N LYS A 46 14.56 17.32 0.53
CA LYS A 46 15.50 16.37 1.17
C LYS A 46 15.05 14.91 1.00
N PHE A 47 13.74 14.68 1.03
CA PHE A 47 13.08 13.38 0.95
C PHE A 47 11.96 13.43 -0.09
N PRO A 48 12.31 13.46 -1.38
CA PRO A 48 11.32 13.48 -2.44
C PRO A 48 10.50 12.18 -2.43
N PRO A 49 9.16 12.24 -2.47
CA PRO A 49 8.31 11.06 -2.59
C PRO A 49 8.72 10.20 -3.79
N GLN A 50 8.94 8.91 -3.56
CA GLN A 50 9.21 7.95 -4.61
C GLN A 50 7.92 7.24 -5.03
N TYR A 51 7.89 6.75 -6.25
CA TYR A 51 6.74 6.03 -6.80
C TYR A 51 7.20 4.74 -7.47
N ILE A 52 6.34 3.73 -7.39
CA ILE A 52 6.47 2.48 -8.12
C ILE A 52 5.17 2.21 -8.87
N LYS A 53 5.25 1.45 -9.96
CA LYS A 53 4.08 1.16 -10.79
C LYS A 53 2.96 0.47 -9.99
N SER A 54 3.32 -0.54 -9.21
CA SER A 54 2.40 -1.29 -8.36
C SER A 54 3.18 -2.10 -7.32
N TYR A 55 2.57 -2.32 -6.17
CA TYR A 55 3.04 -3.30 -5.18
C TYR A 55 2.65 -4.74 -5.53
N GLU A 56 1.73 -4.94 -6.48
CA GLU A 56 1.36 -6.26 -6.97
C GLU A 56 2.55 -6.93 -7.69
N GLY A 57 2.82 -8.18 -7.34
CA GLY A 57 3.90 -8.96 -7.96
C GLY A 57 5.31 -8.62 -7.45
N ILE A 58 5.44 -7.74 -6.43
CA ILE A 58 6.71 -7.60 -5.70
C ILE A 58 6.87 -8.82 -4.80
N HIS A 59 7.50 -9.86 -5.33
CA HIS A 59 7.97 -10.99 -4.54
C HIS A 59 9.15 -10.51 -3.71
N THR A 60 8.96 -10.38 -2.40
CA THR A 60 10.10 -10.15 -1.50
C THR A 60 10.86 -11.48 -1.42
N GLU A 61 12.11 -11.52 -1.86
CA GLU A 61 12.98 -12.70 -1.77
C GLU A 61 13.29 -13.14 -0.32
N SER A 62 12.61 -12.58 0.70
CA SER A 62 12.92 -12.80 2.12
C SER A 62 11.71 -13.15 3.00
N CYS A 63 10.65 -13.70 2.43
CA CYS A 63 9.85 -14.68 3.16
C CYS A 63 10.17 -16.02 2.52
N GLU A 64 10.83 -16.91 3.28
CA GLU A 64 10.89 -18.34 2.93
C GLU A 64 9.53 -18.74 2.39
N ASP A 65 9.51 -19.31 1.19
CA ASP A 65 8.31 -19.73 0.49
C ASP A 65 7.33 -20.45 1.43
N ILE A 66 6.35 -19.73 1.98
CA ILE A 66 5.13 -20.34 2.56
C ILE A 66 4.22 -20.83 1.40
N SER A 67 4.63 -20.58 0.16
CA SER A 67 4.20 -21.34 -1.00
C SER A 67 4.93 -22.69 -1.03
N PHE A 68 4.35 -23.87 -0.91
CA PHE A 68 2.97 -24.27 -0.73
C PHE A 68 3.06 -25.80 -0.73
N SER A 69 3.35 -26.42 0.43
CA SER A 69 3.07 -27.87 0.60
C SER A 69 1.59 -28.12 0.92
N LEU A 70 0.71 -27.15 0.59
CA LEU A 70 -0.71 -27.29 0.83
C LEU A 70 -1.25 -28.26 -0.21
N ASP A 71 -1.60 -29.45 0.26
CA ASP A 71 -2.27 -30.46 -0.55
C ASP A 71 -3.58 -29.90 -1.15
N LYS A 72 -4.08 -30.59 -2.19
CA LYS A 72 -5.31 -30.19 -2.88
C LYS A 72 -6.51 -30.04 -1.93
N GLN A 73 -6.52 -30.75 -0.80
CA GLN A 73 -7.60 -30.68 0.19
C GLN A 73 -7.57 -29.35 0.94
N THR A 74 -6.37 -28.87 1.26
CA THR A 74 -6.17 -27.60 1.97
C THR A 74 -6.52 -26.41 1.08
N ILE A 75 -6.17 -26.45 -0.20
CA ILE A 75 -6.56 -25.44 -1.21
C ILE A 75 -8.09 -25.34 -1.29
N SER A 76 -8.77 -26.47 -1.43
CA SER A 76 -10.23 -26.51 -1.49
C SER A 76 -10.89 -25.98 -0.19
N GLY A 77 -10.25 -26.21 0.95
CA GLY A 77 -10.69 -25.66 2.23
C GLY A 77 -10.55 -24.13 2.30
N VAL A 78 -9.45 -23.58 1.77
CA VAL A 78 -9.24 -22.12 1.68
C VAL A 78 -10.28 -21.49 0.75
N GLU A 79 -10.50 -22.05 -0.44
CA GLU A 79 -11.49 -21.56 -1.40
C GLU A 79 -12.90 -21.52 -0.81
N LYS A 80 -13.33 -22.58 -0.10
CA LYS A 80 -14.66 -22.60 0.55
C LYS A 80 -14.81 -21.49 1.59
N ARG A 81 -13.76 -21.22 2.38
CA ARG A 81 -13.78 -20.13 3.37
C ARG A 81 -13.83 -18.78 2.70
N LEU A 82 -13.05 -18.58 1.63
CA LEU A 82 -13.05 -17.32 0.88
C LEU A 82 -14.40 -17.06 0.20
N LYS A 83 -15.06 -18.09 -0.36
CA LYS A 83 -16.44 -18.02 -0.87
C LYS A 83 -17.43 -17.66 0.23
N ALA A 84 -17.35 -18.34 1.38
CA ALA A 84 -18.25 -18.08 2.51
C ALA A 84 -18.11 -16.64 3.07
N LEU A 85 -16.92 -16.06 2.95
CA LEU A 85 -16.63 -14.69 3.34
C LEU A 85 -16.93 -13.66 2.24
N GLY A 86 -17.28 -14.10 1.02
CA GLY A 86 -17.63 -13.23 -0.11
C GLY A 86 -16.43 -12.57 -0.80
N TYR A 87 -15.22 -13.12 -0.65
CA TYR A 87 -14.02 -12.61 -1.34
C TYR A 87 -13.88 -13.13 -2.78
N ILE A 88 -14.55 -14.25 -3.10
CA ILE A 88 -14.53 -14.89 -4.42
C ILE A 88 -15.92 -15.47 -4.73
N ASP A 89 -16.31 -15.42 -6.01
CA ASP A 89 -17.58 -15.95 -6.52
C ASP A 89 -17.49 -17.43 -6.95
#